data_AF-A0A397ITC5-F1
#
_entry.id   AF-A0A397ITC5-F1
#
_cell.length_a   1.000
_cell.length_b   1.000
_cell.length_c   1.000
_cell.angle_alpha   90.00
_cell.angle_beta   90.00
_cell.angle_gamma   90.00
#
_symmetry.space_group_name_H-M   'P 1'
#
loop_
_entity.id
_entity.type
_entity.pdbx_description
1 polymer ?
#
loop_
_entity_poly.entity_id
_entity_poly.type
_entity_poly.pdbx_seq_one_letter_code
_entity_poly.pdbx_strand_id
1 'polypeptide(L)'
;MAIHLKTWTKHASIKFYGITQDPETLSYMMVLEFAEDGNLRDNLKINFNNINWIQKLYNLYILSLKLMKIHKLDIVHQDFHPGNILSSNFKNYSMMISDFGLSKLIGTNPNNPKKKNIFGVLPYIAPEVLSGDEYTKAADVYSFGIIVYEIVTGFLPYPNIPHDKDLAMKICDQKSISYSKINYKNNYEVLGCSRKNKDLEIVFQVKKAEEFLANQASTNATTPLNYQTHPQAIYTSRILNFSNLPKMRMKKILKKN
;
A
#
# COMPACT_ATOMS: atom_id res chain seq x y z
N MET A 1 -16.69 -2.17 12.61
CA MET A 1 -17.31 -3.52 12.64
C MET A 1 -17.79 -4.01 11.28
N ALA A 2 -18.73 -3.32 10.62
CA ALA A 2 -19.31 -3.77 9.35
C ALA A 2 -18.28 -4.06 8.24
N ILE A 3 -17.20 -3.26 8.17
CA ILE A 3 -16.10 -3.48 7.22
C ILE A 3 -15.40 -4.83 7.44
N HIS A 4 -15.10 -5.21 8.68
CA HIS A 4 -14.44 -6.48 8.98
C HIS A 4 -15.30 -7.68 8.56
N LEU A 5 -16.61 -7.64 8.84
CA LEU A 5 -17.54 -8.70 8.44
C LEU A 5 -17.65 -8.83 6.91
N LYS A 6 -17.79 -7.70 6.19
CA LYS A 6 -17.87 -7.69 4.72
C LYS A 6 -16.60 -8.22 4.07
N THR A 7 -15.44 -7.77 4.51
CA THR A 7 -14.15 -8.12 3.90
C THR A 7 -13.74 -9.56 4.16
N TRP A 8 -14.02 -10.08 5.36
CA TRP A 8 -13.75 -11.48 5.71
C TRP A 8 -14.55 -12.46 4.85
N THR A 9 -15.86 -12.19 4.62
CA THR A 9 -16.71 -13.10 3.81
C THR A 9 -16.23 -13.27 2.37
N LYS A 10 -15.35 -12.39 1.87
CA LYS A 10 -14.72 -12.48 0.55
C LYS A 10 -13.30 -13.06 0.60
N HIS A 11 -12.83 -13.47 1.78
CA HIS A 11 -11.45 -13.87 2.06
C HIS A 11 -10.44 -12.82 1.57
N ALA A 12 -10.77 -11.55 1.80
CA ALA A 12 -9.96 -10.41 1.37
C ALA A 12 -9.11 -9.82 2.51
N SER A 13 -9.52 -10.05 3.75
CA SER A 13 -8.89 -9.52 4.96
C SER A 13 -8.61 -10.61 5.99
N ILE A 14 -7.84 -10.24 7.01
CA ILE A 14 -7.59 -11.09 8.18
C ILE A 14 -8.90 -11.48 8.83
N LYS A 15 -8.99 -12.74 9.27
CA LYS A 15 -10.21 -13.27 9.86
C LYS A 15 -10.57 -12.53 11.14
N PHE A 16 -11.82 -12.13 11.21
CA PHE A 16 -12.40 -11.46 12.35
C PHE A 16 -13.37 -12.40 13.06
N TYR A 17 -13.07 -12.72 14.32
CA TYR A 17 -13.86 -13.66 15.13
C TYR A 17 -15.00 -12.98 15.89
N GLY A 18 -14.80 -11.74 16.32
CA GLY A 18 -15.78 -11.03 17.14
C GLY A 18 -15.14 -9.96 18.00
N ILE A 19 -15.93 -9.43 18.92
CA ILE A 19 -15.46 -8.50 19.95
C ILE A 19 -15.52 -9.18 21.31
N THR A 20 -14.63 -8.73 22.19
CA THR A 20 -14.67 -9.02 23.61
C THR A 20 -14.52 -7.72 24.39
N GLN A 21 -14.62 -7.79 25.71
CA GLN A 21 -14.38 -6.66 26.60
C GLN A 21 -13.33 -7.08 27.62
N ASP A 22 -12.37 -6.18 27.87
CA ASP A 22 -11.40 -6.35 28.93
C ASP A 22 -12.13 -6.25 30.28
N PRO A 23 -12.08 -7.28 31.14
CA PRO A 23 -12.80 -7.25 32.42
C PRO A 23 -12.26 -6.19 33.39
N GLU A 24 -11.00 -5.74 33.24
CA GLU A 24 -10.39 -4.75 34.13
C GLU A 24 -10.61 -3.33 33.61
N THR A 25 -10.25 -3.07 32.34
CA THR A 25 -10.33 -1.72 31.76
C THR A 25 -11.70 -1.38 31.18
N LEU A 26 -12.58 -2.38 31.04
CA LEU A 26 -13.87 -2.28 30.34
C LEU A 26 -13.75 -1.83 28.88
N SER A 27 -12.54 -1.87 28.32
CA SER A 27 -12.28 -1.50 26.93
C SER A 27 -12.76 -2.61 25.99
N TYR A 28 -13.44 -2.23 24.91
CA TYR A 28 -13.78 -3.18 23.85
C TYR A 28 -12.53 -3.57 23.06
N MET A 29 -12.37 -4.87 22.82
CA MET A 29 -11.26 -5.44 22.08
C MET A 29 -11.77 -6.22 20.87
N MET A 30 -10.94 -6.23 19.82
CA MET A 30 -11.21 -6.99 18.61
C MET A 30 -10.47 -8.32 18.65
N VAL A 31 -11.17 -9.43 18.37
CA VAL A 31 -10.56 -10.76 18.28
C VAL A 31 -10.33 -11.08 16.81
N LEU A 32 -9.06 -11.18 16.43
CA LEU A 32 -8.60 -11.45 15.07
C LEU A 32 -7.81 -12.76 15.02
N GLU A 33 -7.72 -13.36 13.83
CA GLU A 33 -6.76 -14.45 13.58
C GLU A 33 -5.33 -13.97 13.81
N PHE A 34 -4.56 -14.83 14.49
CA PHE A 34 -3.17 -14.55 14.79
C PHE A 34 -2.31 -14.81 13.55
N ALA A 35 -1.56 -13.80 13.14
CA ALA A 35 -0.62 -13.88 12.04
C ALA A 35 0.78 -14.17 12.59
N GLU A 36 1.15 -15.45 12.62
CA GLU A 36 2.40 -15.95 13.22
C GLU A 36 3.67 -15.27 12.66
N ASP A 37 3.73 -15.04 11.35
CA ASP A 37 4.86 -14.35 10.72
C ASP A 37 4.79 -12.81 10.84
N GLY A 38 3.76 -12.27 11.50
CA GLY A 38 3.58 -10.84 11.70
C GLY A 38 3.32 -10.06 10.40
N ASN A 39 3.89 -8.85 10.32
CA ASN A 39 3.65 -7.93 9.20
C ASN A 39 4.72 -8.02 8.10
N LEU A 40 4.33 -7.63 6.89
CA LEU A 40 5.18 -7.70 5.69
C LEU A 40 6.44 -6.84 5.81
N ARG A 41 6.36 -5.67 6.47
CA ARG A 41 7.53 -4.78 6.60
C ARG A 41 8.66 -5.46 7.36
N ASP A 42 8.35 -6.04 8.51
CA ASP A 42 9.34 -6.70 9.33
C ASP A 42 9.80 -8.02 8.70
N ASN A 43 8.90 -8.73 8.01
CA ASN A 43 9.26 -9.90 7.23
C ASN A 43 10.27 -9.56 6.13
N LEU A 44 10.08 -8.48 5.36
CA LEU A 44 11.01 -8.07 4.32
C LEU A 44 12.40 -7.72 4.89
N LYS A 45 12.48 -7.03 6.04
CA LYS A 45 13.78 -6.72 6.68
C LYS A 45 14.61 -7.97 6.96
N ILE A 46 13.97 -9.05 7.38
CA ILE A 46 14.64 -10.28 7.80
C ILE A 46 14.85 -11.24 6.62
N ASN A 47 13.84 -11.37 5.76
CA ASN A 47 13.74 -12.47 4.79
C ASN A 47 13.89 -12.03 3.33
N PHE A 48 14.14 -10.75 3.01
CA PHE A 48 14.17 -10.28 1.63
C PHE A 48 15.07 -11.14 0.70
N ASN A 49 16.27 -11.50 1.16
CA ASN A 49 17.21 -12.32 0.39
C ASN A 49 16.75 -13.79 0.23
N ASN A 50 15.84 -14.25 1.08
CA ASN A 50 15.31 -15.62 1.08
C ASN A 50 14.04 -15.77 0.22
N ILE A 51 13.46 -14.67 -0.28
CA ILE A 51 12.26 -14.68 -1.12
C ILE A 51 12.69 -14.54 -2.59
N ASN A 52 12.42 -15.57 -3.39
CA ASN A 52 12.77 -15.54 -4.80
C ASN A 52 11.79 -14.68 -5.62
N TRP A 53 12.17 -14.36 -6.87
CA TRP A 53 11.37 -13.51 -7.75
C TRP A 53 9.97 -14.03 -8.03
N ILE A 54 9.81 -15.35 -8.20
CA ILE A 54 8.51 -15.96 -8.47
C ILE A 54 7.60 -15.78 -7.26
N GLN A 55 8.13 -15.99 -6.05
CA GLN A 55 7.40 -15.77 -4.80
C GLN A 55 7.00 -14.31 -4.62
N LYS A 56 7.89 -13.35 -4.93
CA LYS A 56 7.58 -11.90 -4.90
C LYS A 56 6.41 -11.56 -5.83
N LEU A 57 6.46 -12.03 -7.08
CA LEU A 57 5.40 -11.79 -8.07
C LEU A 57 4.08 -12.43 -7.65
N TYR A 58 4.10 -13.66 -7.15
CA TYR A 58 2.91 -14.34 -6.69
C TYR A 58 2.30 -13.66 -5.46
N ASN A 59 3.12 -13.22 -4.51
CA ASN A 59 2.69 -12.42 -3.37
C ASN A 59 1.99 -11.12 -3.81
N LEU A 60 2.59 -10.39 -4.76
CA LEU A 60 1.98 -9.19 -5.33
C LEU A 60 0.65 -9.46 -6.03
N TYR A 61 0.58 -10.55 -6.78
CA TYR A 61 -0.65 -10.99 -7.43
C TYR A 61 -1.76 -11.27 -6.41
N ILE A 62 -1.50 -12.07 -5.38
CA ILE A 62 -2.47 -12.39 -4.32
C ILE A 62 -2.91 -11.12 -3.58
N LEU A 63 -1.98 -10.23 -3.26
CA LEU A 63 -2.28 -8.98 -2.58
C LEU A 63 -3.18 -8.07 -3.44
N SER A 64 -2.90 -7.97 -4.74
CA SER A 64 -3.72 -7.20 -5.69
C SER A 64 -5.16 -7.75 -5.79
N LEU A 65 -5.32 -9.08 -5.77
CA LEU A 65 -6.63 -9.74 -5.76
C LEU A 65 -7.43 -9.39 -4.49
N LYS A 66 -6.77 -9.37 -3.33
CA LYS A 66 -7.40 -9.03 -2.06
C LYS A 66 -7.81 -7.56 -2.02
N LEU A 67 -6.94 -6.66 -2.46
CA LEU A 67 -7.27 -5.23 -2.57
C LEU A 67 -8.45 -5.00 -3.53
N MET A 68 -8.45 -5.65 -4.69
CA MET A 68 -9.57 -5.60 -5.64
C MET A 68 -10.88 -6.06 -5.00
N LYS A 69 -10.87 -7.15 -4.22
CA LYS A 69 -12.07 -7.63 -3.51
C LYS A 69 -12.57 -6.61 -2.49
N ILE A 70 -11.69 -5.94 -1.76
CA ILE A 70 -12.05 -4.84 -0.83
C ILE A 70 -12.68 -3.68 -1.62
N HIS A 71 -12.08 -3.29 -2.75
CA HIS A 71 -12.60 -2.23 -3.61
C HIS A 71 -13.95 -2.58 -4.25
N LYS A 72 -14.20 -3.85 -4.61
CA LYS A 72 -15.52 -4.33 -5.08
C LYS A 72 -16.62 -4.26 -4.01
N LEU A 73 -16.24 -4.07 -2.73
CA LEU A 73 -17.18 -3.84 -1.62
C LEU A 73 -17.37 -2.34 -1.31
N ASP A 74 -16.86 -1.46 -2.18
CA ASP A 74 -16.88 0.00 -2.01
C ASP A 74 -16.19 0.48 -0.72
N ILE A 75 -15.13 -0.21 -0.34
CA ILE A 75 -14.28 0.16 0.80
C ILE A 75 -12.98 0.76 0.25
N VAL A 76 -12.58 1.90 0.82
CA VAL A 76 -11.23 2.46 0.66
C VAL A 76 -10.47 2.20 1.96
N HIS A 77 -9.28 1.61 1.86
CA HIS A 77 -8.47 1.24 3.02
C HIS A 77 -7.90 2.47 3.73
N GLN A 78 -7.40 3.43 2.95
CA GLN A 78 -6.80 4.72 3.35
C GLN A 78 -5.44 4.65 4.04
N ASP A 79 -5.13 3.53 4.68
CA ASP A 79 -3.85 3.32 5.35
C ASP A 79 -3.16 2.02 4.86
N PHE A 80 -3.09 1.85 3.54
CA PHE A 80 -2.59 0.61 2.96
C PHE A 80 -1.06 0.63 2.84
N HIS A 81 -0.37 -0.13 3.68
CA HIS A 81 1.10 -0.21 3.69
C HIS A 81 1.58 -1.56 4.23
N PRO A 82 2.89 -1.92 4.10
CA PRO A 82 3.42 -3.21 4.53
C PRO A 82 3.18 -3.57 6.01
N GLY A 83 3.16 -2.58 6.90
CA GLY A 83 2.78 -2.78 8.30
C GLY A 83 1.34 -3.30 8.53
N ASN A 84 0.42 -3.07 7.58
CA ASN A 84 -0.98 -3.50 7.66
C ASN A 84 -1.25 -4.74 6.79
N ILE A 85 -0.20 -5.38 6.29
CA ILE A 85 -0.27 -6.65 5.56
C ILE A 85 0.31 -7.72 6.47
N LEU A 86 -0.53 -8.66 6.89
CA LEU A 86 -0.17 -9.70 7.84
C LEU A 86 -0.13 -11.05 7.16
N SER A 87 0.59 -12.01 7.72
CA SER A 87 0.62 -13.38 7.20
C SER A 87 0.82 -14.38 8.33
N SER A 88 0.13 -15.51 8.27
CA SER A 88 0.48 -16.65 9.13
C SER A 88 1.71 -17.38 8.61
N ASN A 89 1.96 -17.32 7.30
CA ASN A 89 3.13 -17.89 6.66
C ASN A 89 3.40 -17.21 5.32
N PHE A 90 4.42 -16.34 5.23
CA PHE A 90 4.81 -15.65 4.00
C PHE A 90 5.38 -16.58 2.92
N LYS A 91 5.82 -17.80 3.28
CA LYS A 91 6.27 -18.82 2.31
C LYS A 91 5.11 -19.50 1.57
N ASN A 92 3.90 -19.47 2.16
CA ASN A 92 2.71 -20.15 1.63
C ASN A 92 1.66 -19.17 1.04
N TYR A 93 2.08 -17.98 0.60
CA TYR A 93 1.23 -17.03 -0.14
C TYR A 93 -0.05 -16.60 0.62
N SER A 94 0.01 -16.58 1.95
CA SER A 94 -1.17 -16.42 2.82
C SER A 94 -1.47 -14.97 3.24
N MET A 95 -0.78 -13.98 2.65
CA MET A 95 -0.87 -12.56 3.05
C MET A 95 -2.30 -12.03 3.10
N MET A 96 -2.70 -11.43 4.22
CA MET A 96 -4.00 -10.83 4.48
C MET A 96 -3.88 -9.32 4.67
N ILE A 97 -4.87 -8.58 4.19
CA ILE A 97 -5.00 -7.14 4.47
C ILE A 97 -5.67 -6.98 5.84
N SER A 98 -5.14 -6.09 6.67
CA SER A 98 -5.58 -5.88 8.06
C SER A 98 -5.69 -4.39 8.38
N ASP A 99 -6.12 -4.09 9.61
CA ASP A 99 -6.31 -2.73 10.13
C ASP A 99 -7.21 -1.82 9.28
N PHE A 100 -8.50 -1.99 9.49
CA PHE A 100 -9.53 -1.16 8.86
C PHE A 100 -10.00 -0.01 9.77
N GLY A 101 -9.22 0.36 10.80
CA GLY A 101 -9.60 1.39 11.78
C GLY A 101 -9.86 2.76 11.15
N LEU A 102 -9.19 3.03 10.02
CA LEU A 102 -9.28 4.28 9.26
C LEU A 102 -10.06 4.15 7.93
N SER A 103 -10.50 2.94 7.60
CA SER A 103 -11.17 2.67 6.33
C SER A 103 -12.57 3.26 6.26
N LYS A 104 -13.01 3.60 5.05
CA LYS A 104 -14.31 4.24 4.80
C LYS A 104 -15.09 3.50 3.72
N LEU A 105 -16.41 3.42 3.89
CA LEU A 105 -17.33 3.03 2.84
C LEU A 105 -17.61 4.23 1.94
N ILE A 106 -17.50 4.04 0.62
CA ILE A 106 -17.84 5.08 -0.34
C ILE A 106 -19.35 5.37 -0.25
N GLY A 107 -19.72 6.65 -0.30
CA GLY A 107 -21.11 7.09 -0.28
C GLY A 107 -21.73 7.29 1.11
N THR A 108 -21.03 7.01 2.21
CA THR A 108 -21.54 7.36 3.55
C THR A 108 -21.30 8.84 3.87
N ASN A 109 -22.39 9.61 3.77
CA ASN A 109 -22.65 10.96 4.31
C ASN A 109 -21.62 12.08 3.98
N PRO A 110 -21.82 12.87 2.91
CA PRO A 110 -20.97 14.03 2.55
C PRO A 110 -21.14 15.25 3.50
N ASN A 111 -22.08 15.20 4.44
CA ASN A 111 -22.57 16.37 5.19
C ASN A 111 -21.83 16.70 6.49
N ASN A 112 -20.62 16.17 6.72
CA ASN A 112 -19.82 16.61 7.87
C ASN A 112 -18.59 17.36 7.36
N PRO A 113 -18.59 18.71 7.35
CA PRO A 113 -17.45 19.53 6.94
C PRO A 113 -16.37 19.52 8.03
N LYS A 114 -16.00 18.33 8.52
CA LYS A 114 -14.84 18.18 9.38
C LYS A 114 -13.61 18.37 8.51
N LYS A 115 -12.67 19.18 9.03
CA LYS A 115 -11.32 19.35 8.49
C LYS A 115 -10.80 17.98 8.04
N LYS A 116 -10.48 17.84 6.75
CA LYS A 116 -9.94 16.60 6.18
C LYS A 116 -8.54 16.39 6.76
N ASN A 117 -8.47 15.68 7.88
CA ASN A 117 -7.20 15.26 8.45
C ASN A 117 -6.59 14.22 7.50
N ILE A 118 -5.35 14.44 7.09
CA ILE A 118 -4.55 13.45 6.37
C ILE A 118 -3.95 12.51 7.42
N PHE A 119 -3.98 11.21 7.16
CA PHE A 119 -3.42 10.22 8.05
C PHE A 119 -2.73 9.07 7.30
N GLY A 120 -1.90 8.33 8.01
CA GLY A 120 -1.20 7.17 7.50
C GLY A 120 0.29 7.39 7.39
N VAL A 121 0.95 6.61 6.54
CA VAL A 121 2.41 6.60 6.39
C VAL A 121 2.82 7.43 5.17
N LEU A 122 3.44 8.60 5.38
CA LEU A 122 3.66 9.64 4.36
C LEU A 122 4.10 9.12 2.98
N PRO A 123 5.15 8.28 2.83
CA PRO A 123 5.54 7.73 1.53
C PRO A 123 4.45 6.97 0.75
N TYR A 124 3.44 6.42 1.42
CA TYR A 124 2.37 5.63 0.81
C TYR A 124 1.10 6.45 0.57
N ILE A 125 1.08 7.75 0.95
CA ILE A 125 -0.07 8.62 0.77
C ILE A 125 0.00 9.26 -0.62
N ALA A 126 -1.09 9.12 -1.38
CA ALA A 126 -1.17 9.62 -2.74
C ALA A 126 -1.08 11.17 -2.80
N PRO A 127 -0.49 11.73 -3.86
CA PRO A 127 -0.28 13.19 -3.98
C PRO A 127 -1.59 13.98 -3.99
N GLU A 128 -2.67 13.44 -4.54
CA GLU A 128 -4.00 14.06 -4.49
C GLU A 128 -4.53 14.19 -3.05
N VAL A 129 -4.30 13.17 -2.22
CA VAL A 129 -4.69 13.19 -0.80
C VAL A 129 -3.84 14.21 -0.03
N LEU A 130 -2.53 14.24 -0.27
CA LEU A 130 -1.64 15.25 0.30
C LEU A 130 -2.03 16.67 -0.13
N SER A 131 -2.63 16.83 -1.31
CA SER A 131 -3.15 18.11 -1.83
C SER A 131 -4.53 18.49 -1.26
N GLY A 132 -5.14 17.64 -0.41
CA GLY A 132 -6.40 17.91 0.28
C GLY A 132 -7.64 17.24 -0.33
N ASP A 133 -7.48 16.37 -1.33
CA ASP A 133 -8.58 15.55 -1.83
C ASP A 133 -8.94 14.42 -0.86
N GLU A 134 -10.10 13.80 -1.03
CA GLU A 134 -10.45 12.63 -0.22
C GLU A 134 -9.66 11.39 -0.65
N TYR A 135 -9.45 10.47 0.28
CA TYR A 135 -8.98 9.14 -0.07
C TYR A 135 -9.99 8.44 -0.99
N THR A 136 -9.47 7.87 -2.06
CA THR A 136 -10.24 7.10 -3.04
C THR A 136 -9.60 5.73 -3.25
N LYS A 137 -10.28 4.84 -3.99
CA LYS A 137 -9.67 3.58 -4.44
C LYS A 137 -8.34 3.81 -5.16
N ALA A 138 -8.21 4.90 -5.93
CA ALA A 138 -6.99 5.26 -6.63
C ALA A 138 -5.84 5.65 -5.66
N ALA A 139 -6.15 6.14 -4.46
CA ALA A 139 -5.15 6.42 -3.43
C ALA A 139 -4.57 5.12 -2.85
N ASP A 140 -5.42 4.11 -2.54
CA ASP A 140 -4.93 2.79 -2.12
C ASP A 140 -4.04 2.13 -3.19
N VAL A 141 -4.36 2.37 -4.46
CA VAL A 141 -3.60 1.91 -5.63
C VAL A 141 -2.22 2.58 -5.72
N TYR A 142 -2.13 3.87 -5.41
CA TYR A 142 -0.83 4.53 -5.26
C TYR A 142 -0.02 3.85 -4.17
N SER A 143 -0.62 3.59 -3.00
CA SER A 143 0.04 2.91 -1.89
C SER A 143 0.51 1.50 -2.27
N PHE A 144 -0.28 0.76 -3.05
CA PHE A 144 0.10 -0.54 -3.61
C PHE A 144 1.34 -0.45 -4.51
N GLY A 145 1.46 0.60 -5.34
CA GLY A 145 2.67 0.84 -6.13
C GLY A 145 3.93 1.01 -5.27
N ILE A 146 3.82 1.71 -4.14
CA ILE A 146 4.92 1.87 -3.17
C ILE A 146 5.19 0.55 -2.41
N ILE A 147 4.19 -0.31 -2.18
CA ILE A 147 4.41 -1.66 -1.65
C ILE A 147 5.19 -2.52 -2.66
N VAL A 148 4.85 -2.42 -3.96
CA VAL A 148 5.58 -3.14 -5.01
C VAL A 148 7.05 -2.75 -5.01
N TYR A 149 7.35 -1.45 -4.92
CA TYR A 149 8.72 -0.95 -4.77
C TYR A 149 9.49 -1.71 -3.68
N GLU A 150 8.92 -1.77 -2.48
CA GLU A 150 9.57 -2.33 -1.30
C GLU A 150 9.76 -3.85 -1.40
N ILE A 151 8.77 -4.58 -1.92
CA ILE A 151 8.88 -6.04 -2.14
C ILE A 151 9.95 -6.36 -3.20
N VAL A 152 10.02 -5.56 -4.25
CA VAL A 152 10.91 -5.79 -5.38
C VAL A 152 12.35 -5.42 -5.03
N THR A 153 12.54 -4.27 -4.42
CA THR A 153 13.86 -3.67 -4.19
C THR A 153 14.42 -3.95 -2.79
N GLY A 154 13.56 -4.20 -1.81
CA GLY A 154 13.94 -4.37 -0.40
C GLY A 154 14.26 -3.04 0.31
N PHE A 155 14.12 -1.91 -0.40
CA PHE A 155 14.37 -0.59 0.15
C PHE A 155 13.07 0.06 0.63
N LEU A 156 13.15 0.69 1.80
CA LEU A 156 12.12 1.58 2.29
C LEU A 156 12.02 2.80 1.36
N PRO A 157 10.83 3.32 1.09
CA PRO A 157 10.68 4.54 0.30
C PRO A 157 11.15 5.75 1.11
N TYR A 158 12.02 6.57 0.52
CA TYR A 158 12.57 7.80 1.10
C TYR A 158 13.32 7.64 2.45
N PRO A 159 14.26 6.68 2.60
CA PRO A 159 14.80 6.32 3.90
C PRO A 159 15.74 7.37 4.49
N ASN A 160 16.36 8.20 3.65
CA ASN A 160 17.44 9.11 4.04
C ASN A 160 16.98 10.56 4.24
N ILE A 161 15.67 10.82 4.28
CA ILE A 161 15.12 12.17 4.44
C ILE A 161 14.03 12.20 5.51
N PRO A 162 13.81 13.35 6.18
CA PRO A 162 12.67 13.54 7.07
C PRO A 162 11.34 13.25 6.37
N HIS A 163 10.40 12.63 7.09
CA HIS A 163 9.03 12.45 6.63
C HIS A 163 8.14 13.62 7.11
N ASP A 164 8.42 14.79 6.55
CA ASP A 164 7.81 16.07 6.92
C ASP A 164 7.11 16.75 5.74
N LYS A 165 6.83 18.06 5.87
CA LYS A 165 6.15 18.86 4.85
C LYS A 165 6.95 18.94 3.54
N ASP A 166 8.28 18.93 3.60
CA ASP A 166 9.12 19.04 2.41
C ASP A 166 9.06 17.77 1.58
N LEU A 167 9.04 16.60 2.22
CA LEU A 167 8.78 15.34 1.52
C LEU A 167 7.36 15.33 0.92
N ALA A 168 6.36 15.79 1.66
CA ALA A 168 4.99 15.88 1.13
C ALA A 168 4.92 16.77 -0.12
N MET A 169 5.58 17.94 -0.12
CA MET A 169 5.68 18.81 -1.30
C MET A 169 6.40 18.12 -2.47
N LYS A 170 7.50 17.41 -2.22
CA LYS A 170 8.22 16.64 -3.25
C LYS A 170 7.34 15.57 -3.90
N ILE A 171 6.52 14.87 -3.11
CA ILE A 171 5.55 13.89 -3.60
C ILE A 171 4.48 14.57 -4.47
N CYS A 172 3.96 15.73 -4.04
CA CYS A 172 2.96 16.50 -4.80
C CYS A 172 3.51 17.12 -6.10
N ASP A 173 4.75 17.59 -6.11
CA ASP A 173 5.32 18.35 -7.24
C ASP A 173 5.77 17.46 -8.42
N GLN A 174 5.84 16.13 -8.23
CA GLN A 174 6.28 15.14 -9.22
C GLN A 174 7.61 15.47 -9.94
N LYS A 175 8.41 16.43 -9.45
CA LYS A 175 9.59 16.97 -10.16
C LYS A 175 10.93 16.38 -9.73
N SER A 176 10.95 15.46 -8.78
CA SER A 176 12.21 14.91 -8.27
C SER A 176 12.28 13.42 -8.42
N ILE A 177 11.96 12.91 -9.61
CA ILE A 177 12.40 11.58 -9.91
C ILE A 177 12.79 11.46 -11.39
N SER A 178 14.10 11.66 -11.62
CA SER A 178 14.79 11.31 -12.85
C SER A 178 14.88 9.79 -12.92
N TYR A 179 14.34 9.21 -14.00
CA TYR A 179 13.98 7.80 -14.05
C TYR A 179 14.42 7.17 -15.37
N SER A 180 15.35 6.21 -15.30
CA SER A 180 15.88 5.49 -16.46
C SER A 180 15.74 3.97 -16.33
N LYS A 181 15.70 3.35 -17.53
CA LYS A 181 15.18 2.04 -17.96
C LYS A 181 15.72 0.78 -17.25
N ILE A 182 14.82 -0.18 -16.97
CA ILE A 182 15.09 -1.63 -17.10
C ILE A 182 14.32 -2.22 -18.27
N ASN A 183 14.99 -3.11 -19.00
CA ASN A 183 14.46 -3.91 -20.08
C ASN A 183 13.94 -5.24 -19.52
N TYR A 184 12.64 -5.35 -19.20
CA TYR A 184 12.03 -6.65 -18.91
C TYR A 184 11.73 -7.35 -20.24
N LYS A 185 12.50 -8.39 -20.56
CA LYS A 185 12.06 -9.38 -21.56
C LYS A 185 10.80 -10.04 -21.02
N ASN A 186 9.71 -9.83 -21.75
CA ASN A 186 8.37 -10.41 -21.57
C ASN A 186 8.41 -11.87 -21.08
N ASN A 187 8.12 -12.11 -19.81
CA ASN A 187 7.88 -13.45 -19.26
C ASN A 187 6.42 -13.57 -18.79
N TYR A 188 5.47 -13.35 -19.70
CA TYR A 188 4.04 -13.49 -19.46
C TYR A 188 3.55 -14.95 -19.45
N GLU A 189 4.44 -15.94 -19.41
CA GLU A 189 4.06 -17.37 -19.40
C GLU A 189 4.14 -18.03 -18.01
N VAL A 190 4.64 -17.35 -16.97
CA VAL A 190 4.90 -17.99 -15.67
C VAL A 190 3.68 -18.02 -14.73
N LEU A 191 2.62 -17.25 -15.02
CA LEU A 191 1.50 -17.10 -14.08
C LEU A 191 0.25 -17.94 -14.37
N GLY A 192 0.24 -18.75 -15.44
CA GLY A 192 -0.85 -19.72 -15.68
C GLY A 192 -2.28 -19.12 -15.67
N CYS A 193 -2.42 -17.80 -15.80
CA CYS A 193 -3.71 -17.11 -15.79
C CYS A 193 -4.37 -17.39 -17.13
N SER A 194 -5.22 -18.43 -17.14
CA SER A 194 -6.13 -18.74 -18.23
C SER A 194 -6.83 -17.45 -18.68
N ARG A 195 -6.84 -17.21 -20.00
CA ARG A 195 -7.35 -16.03 -20.75
C ARG A 195 -8.82 -15.64 -20.46
N LYS A 196 -9.45 -16.14 -19.40
CA LYS A 196 -10.89 -16.04 -19.15
C LYS A 196 -11.32 -15.07 -18.05
N ASN A 197 -10.43 -14.48 -17.25
CA ASN A 197 -10.81 -13.43 -16.31
C ASN A 197 -10.27 -12.05 -16.72
N LYS A 198 -11.12 -11.31 -17.45
CA LYS A 198 -10.95 -9.90 -17.82
C LYS A 198 -11.17 -8.94 -16.63
N ASP A 199 -10.63 -9.23 -15.46
CA ASP A 199 -10.64 -8.25 -14.37
C ASP A 199 -9.57 -7.18 -14.70
N LEU A 200 -9.96 -6.23 -15.56
CA LEU A 200 -9.18 -5.10 -16.09
C LEU A 200 -8.41 -4.34 -15.00
N GLU A 201 -8.95 -4.30 -13.79
CA GLU A 201 -8.35 -3.64 -12.64
C GLU A 201 -7.04 -4.30 -12.22
N ILE A 202 -6.97 -5.63 -12.10
CA ILE A 202 -5.73 -6.32 -11.68
C ILE A 202 -4.63 -6.14 -12.72
N VAL A 203 -4.97 -6.30 -14.00
CA VAL A 203 -4.02 -6.09 -15.10
C VAL A 203 -3.54 -4.64 -15.11
N PHE A 204 -4.41 -3.68 -14.83
CA PHE A 204 -4.04 -2.27 -14.71
C PHE A 204 -3.15 -2.00 -13.49
N GLN A 205 -3.45 -2.60 -12.33
CA GLN A 205 -2.64 -2.49 -11.12
C GLN A 205 -1.24 -3.06 -11.31
N VAL A 206 -1.15 -4.26 -11.89
CA VAL A 206 0.11 -4.94 -12.20
C VAL A 206 0.88 -4.16 -13.25
N LYS A 207 0.24 -3.71 -14.34
CA LYS A 207 0.89 -2.91 -15.38
C LYS A 207 1.39 -1.58 -14.86
N LYS A 208 0.62 -0.89 -14.01
CA LYS A 208 1.04 0.38 -13.38
C LYS A 208 2.23 0.15 -12.44
N ALA A 209 2.24 -0.98 -11.73
CA ALA A 209 3.36 -1.40 -10.90
C ALA A 209 4.60 -1.75 -11.75
N GLU A 210 4.44 -2.43 -12.88
CA GLU A 210 5.52 -2.75 -13.83
C GLU A 210 6.09 -1.48 -14.48
N GLU A 211 5.24 -0.54 -14.91
CA GLU A 211 5.64 0.79 -15.40
C GLU A 211 6.39 1.56 -14.31
N PHE A 212 5.93 1.48 -13.05
CA PHE A 212 6.62 2.07 -11.90
C PHE A 212 8.01 1.44 -11.69
N LEU A 213 8.15 0.13 -11.83
CA LEU A 213 9.43 -0.59 -11.68
C LEU A 213 10.40 -0.38 -12.85
N ALA A 214 9.91 -0.32 -14.09
CA ALA A 214 10.73 -0.14 -15.29
C ALA A 214 11.46 1.22 -15.32
N ASN A 215 10.98 2.17 -14.53
CA ASN A 215 11.49 3.54 -14.45
C ASN A 215 12.58 3.74 -13.36
N GLN A 216 12.93 2.74 -12.55
CA GLN A 216 13.70 2.94 -11.32
C GLN A 216 15.15 2.44 -11.29
N ALA A 217 15.79 2.13 -12.43
CA ALA A 217 17.12 1.51 -12.37
C ALA A 217 18.29 2.45 -12.64
N SER A 218 19.03 2.68 -11.57
CA SER A 218 20.48 2.80 -11.57
C SER A 218 20.98 2.67 -10.13
N THR A 219 21.06 1.47 -9.58
CA THR A 219 22.05 1.16 -8.53
C THR A 219 22.41 -0.33 -8.61
N ASN A 220 23.70 -0.63 -8.71
CA ASN A 220 24.23 -1.94 -8.38
C ASN A 220 24.02 -2.12 -6.86
N ALA A 221 22.89 -2.70 -6.47
CA ALA A 221 22.48 -2.73 -5.07
C ALA A 221 23.24 -3.81 -4.30
N THR A 222 24.15 -3.35 -3.46
CA THR A 222 24.59 -4.05 -2.24
C THR A 222 23.37 -4.40 -1.39
N THR A 223 23.46 -5.52 -0.68
CA THR A 223 22.43 -6.11 0.20
C THR A 223 21.64 -5.07 1.02
N PRO A 224 20.31 -5.21 1.22
CA PRO A 224 19.48 -4.25 1.96
C PRO A 224 19.82 -4.09 3.46
N LEU A 225 20.83 -4.80 3.96
CA LEU A 225 20.96 -5.13 5.37
C LEU A 225 21.55 -4.00 6.25
N ASN A 226 21.88 -2.82 5.71
CA ASN A 226 22.71 -1.87 6.48
C ASN A 226 22.53 -0.37 6.20
N TYR A 227 21.42 0.09 5.61
CA TYR A 227 21.17 1.53 5.53
C TYR A 227 20.39 2.02 6.75
N GLN A 228 20.94 3.01 7.46
CA GLN A 228 20.25 3.68 8.56
C GLN A 228 19.19 4.62 7.99
N THR A 229 17.96 4.53 8.49
CA THR A 229 16.94 5.52 8.19
C THR A 229 17.23 6.83 8.91
N HIS A 230 16.90 7.94 8.27
CA HIS A 230 16.88 9.25 8.93
C HIS A 230 16.00 9.17 10.20
N PRO A 231 16.40 9.74 11.35
CA PRO A 231 15.62 9.62 12.59
C PRO A 231 14.18 10.15 12.50
N GLN A 232 13.93 11.06 11.58
CA GLN A 232 12.61 11.63 11.28
C GLN A 232 11.88 10.92 10.11
N ALA A 233 12.44 9.83 9.57
CA ALA A 233 11.77 8.97 8.59
C ALA A 233 10.86 7.96 9.32
N ILE A 234 9.59 8.33 9.51
CA ILE A 234 8.63 7.56 10.28
C ILE A 234 7.73 6.73 9.34
N TYR A 235 7.75 5.41 9.51
CA TYR A 235 7.02 4.41 8.72
C TYR A 235 5.78 3.83 9.43
N THR A 236 5.33 4.47 10.50
CA THR A 236 4.09 4.15 11.21
C THR A 236 3.03 5.22 10.95
N SER A 237 1.78 4.78 10.99
CA SER A 237 0.61 5.63 10.69
C SER A 237 0.47 6.73 11.73
N ARG A 238 0.25 7.95 11.25
CA ARG A 238 0.03 9.12 12.10
C ARG A 238 -0.86 10.14 11.41
N ILE A 239 -1.43 11.05 12.20
CA ILE A 239 -2.07 12.25 11.64
C ILE A 239 -0.97 13.17 11.10
N LEU A 240 -1.14 13.63 9.87
CA LEU A 240 -0.22 14.53 9.18
C LEU A 240 -0.89 15.89 9.01
N ASN A 241 -0.37 16.87 9.75
CA ASN A 241 -0.87 18.24 9.74
C ASN A 241 -0.01 19.11 8.81
N PHE A 242 -0.22 18.95 7.49
CA PHE A 242 0.40 19.85 6.50
C PHE A 242 -0.62 20.92 6.09
N SER A 243 -0.64 22.03 6.81
CA SER A 243 -1.44 23.18 6.41
C SER A 243 -0.93 23.75 5.07
N ASN A 244 -1.86 23.98 4.14
CA ASN A 244 -1.67 24.72 2.88
C ASN A 244 -0.61 24.14 1.94
N LEU A 245 -0.59 22.82 1.71
CA LEU A 245 0.18 22.27 0.58
C LEU A 245 -0.39 22.81 -0.74
N PRO A 246 0.46 23.16 -1.73
CA PRO A 246 0.00 23.66 -3.02
C PRO A 246 -0.88 22.60 -3.69
N LYS A 247 -2.01 23.02 -4.27
CA LYS A 247 -2.82 22.12 -5.10
C LYS A 247 -1.96 21.56 -6.22
N MET A 248 -2.01 20.24 -6.41
CA MET A 248 -1.27 19.55 -7.46
C MET A 248 -1.47 20.26 -8.80
N ARG A 249 -0.38 20.81 -9.36
CA ARG A 249 -0.38 21.26 -10.75
C ARG A 249 -0.26 20.03 -11.63
N MET A 250 -1.38 19.34 -11.87
CA MET A 250 -1.46 18.43 -13.02
C MET A 250 -1.19 19.27 -14.27
N LYS A 251 0.05 19.28 -14.76
CA LYS A 251 0.26 19.58 -16.18
C LYS A 251 -0.54 18.53 -16.91
N LYS A 252 -1.62 18.94 -17.59
CA LYS A 252 -2.41 18.10 -18.48
C LYS A 252 -1.47 17.34 -19.41
N ILE A 253 -1.10 16.11 -19.08
CA ILE A 253 -0.60 15.13 -20.05
C ILE A 253 -1.82 14.37 -20.57
N LEU A 254 -2.77 15.13 -21.13
CA LEU A 254 -3.85 14.63 -21.96
C LEU A 254 -4.12 15.73 -22.99
N LYS A 255 -3.30 15.71 -24.03
CA LYS A 255 -3.61 16.01 -25.44
C LYS A 255 -2.30 16.12 -26.20
N LYS A 256 -1.90 15.03 -26.83
CA LYS A 256 -1.25 15.06 -28.14
C LYS A 256 -1.64 13.78 -28.88
N ASN A 257 -2.65 13.99 -29.72
CA ASN A 257 -3.10 13.28 -30.93
C ASN A 257 -3.46 11.80 -30.80
#